data_AF-A0A671M435-F1
#
_entry.id   AF-A0A671M435-F1
#
_cell.length_a   1.000
_cell.length_b   1.000
_cell.length_c   1.000
_cell.angle_alpha   90.00
_cell.angle_beta   90.00
_cell.angle_gamma   90.00
#
_symmetry.space_group_name_H-M   'P 1'
#
loop_
_entity.id
_entity.type
_entity.pdbx_description
1 polymer ?
#
loop_
_entity_poly.entity_id
_entity_poly.type
_entity_poly.pdbx_seq_one_letter_code
_entity_poly.pdbx_strand_id
1 'polypeptide(L)' 'MASSDKEISYGDLKALLAKGSGLVVDVRSKDEVDRERIAGSIHIPVESVESDISLDASEFQFKFGIVK' A
#
# COMPACT_ATOMS: atom_id res chain seq x y z
N MET A 1 4.96 -3.56 20.33
CA MET A 1 3.78 -4.44 20.29
C MET A 1 3.49 -4.79 18.84
N ALA A 2 3.65 -6.05 18.42
CA ALA A 2 3.24 -6.51 17.09
C ALA A 2 1.74 -6.79 17.14
N SER A 3 0.92 -5.98 16.49
CA SER A 3 -0.53 -6.14 16.52
C SER A 3 -0.94 -7.36 15.69
N SER A 4 -1.83 -8.18 16.24
CA SER A 4 -2.29 -9.48 15.73
C SER A 4 -3.19 -9.40 14.47
N ASP A 5 -2.98 -8.43 13.59
CA ASP A 5 -3.81 -8.17 12.41
C ASP A 5 -3.09 -8.73 11.16
N LYS A 6 -2.91 -10.05 11.10
CA LYS A 6 -2.26 -10.69 9.94
C LYS A 6 -3.20 -10.81 8.74
N GLU A 7 -4.50 -10.71 8.96
CA GLU A 7 -5.53 -11.01 7.98
C GLU A 7 -6.67 -10.00 8.10
N ILE A 8 -6.97 -9.34 7.00
CA ILE A 8 -8.07 -8.39 6.87
C ILE A 8 -9.09 -8.95 5.88
N SER A 9 -10.38 -8.87 6.21
CA SER A 9 -11.44 -9.29 5.29
C SER A 9 -11.72 -8.21 4.23
N TYR A 10 -12.32 -8.61 3.10
CA TYR A 10 -12.72 -7.67 2.05
C TYR A 10 -13.61 -6.53 2.57
N GLY A 11 -14.54 -6.82 3.50
CA GLY A 11 -15.41 -5.82 4.10
C GLY A 11 -14.65 -4.74 4.86
N ASP A 12 -13.65 -5.15 5.65
CA ASP A 12 -12.80 -4.24 6.41
C ASP A 12 -11.90 -3.41 5.50
N LEU A 13 -11.30 -4.03 4.48
CA LEU A 13 -10.49 -3.32 3.47
C LEU A 13 -11.33 -2.23 2.78
N LYS A 14 -12.56 -2.57 2.37
CA LYS A 14 -13.48 -1.61 1.74
C LYS A 14 -13.87 -0.48 2.69
N ALA A 15 -14.09 -0.77 3.96
CA ALA A 15 -14.39 0.24 4.98
C ALA A 15 -13.19 1.17 5.23
N LEU A 16 -11.95 0.63 5.27
CA LEU A 16 -10.73 1.41 5.43
C LEU A 16 -10.47 2.35 4.25
N LEU A 17 -10.68 1.85 3.03
CA LEU A 17 -10.61 2.65 1.81
C LEU A 17 -11.67 3.76 1.81
N ALA A 18 -12.90 3.46 2.19
CA ALA A 18 -13.97 4.45 2.29
C ALA A 18 -13.71 5.52 3.38
N LYS A 19 -13.01 5.15 4.46
CA LYS A 19 -12.66 6.03 5.56
C LYS A 19 -11.42 6.90 5.29
N GLY A 20 -10.65 6.58 4.25
CA GLY A 20 -9.43 7.30 3.87
C GLY A 20 -8.30 7.20 4.89
N SER A 21 -8.40 6.27 5.84
CA SER A 21 -7.49 6.14 6.98
C SER A 21 -6.55 4.94 6.89
N GLY A 22 -6.72 4.09 5.86
CA GLY A 22 -5.87 2.93 5.61
C GLY A 22 -4.96 3.15 4.41
N LEU A 23 -3.68 2.82 4.55
CA LEU A 23 -2.75 2.72 3.43
C LEU A 23 -2.77 1.29 2.89
N VAL A 24 -3.09 1.12 1.60
CA VAL A 24 -3.07 -0.19 0.94
C VAL A 24 -1.84 -0.27 0.07
N VAL A 25 -0.97 -1.25 0.33
CA VAL A 25 0.24 -1.50 -0.47
C VAL A 25 -0.01 -2.69 -1.38
N ASP A 26 -0.05 -2.43 -2.68
CA ASP A 26 -0.14 -3.45 -3.71
C ASP A 26 1.28 -3.91 -4.06
N VAL A 27 1.62 -5.15 -3.68
CA VAL A 27 2.95 -5.74 -3.88
C VAL A 27 3.07 -6.59 -5.14
N ARG A 28 2.04 -6.59 -5.98
CA ARG A 28 1.99 -7.35 -7.23
C ARG A 28 2.93 -6.77 -8.29
N SER A 29 3.04 -7.47 -9.41
CA SER A 29 3.87 -7.02 -10.54
C SER A 29 3.24 -5.81 -11.23
N LYS A 30 4.07 -4.98 -11.88
CA LYS A 30 3.59 -3.78 -12.57
C LYS A 30 2.57 -4.11 -13.67
N ASP A 31 2.76 -5.21 -14.40
CA ASP A 31 1.83 -5.68 -15.44
C ASP A 31 0.42 -5.97 -14.91
N GLU A 32 0.29 -6.39 -13.65
CA GLU A 32 -1.02 -6.66 -13.04
C GLU A 32 -1.70 -5.37 -12.56
N VAL A 33 -0.91 -4.47 -11.98
CA VAL A 33 -1.39 -3.17 -11.48
C VAL A 33 -1.78 -2.24 -12.63
N ASP A 34 -1.07 -2.31 -13.76
CA ASP A 34 -1.39 -1.52 -14.96
C ASP A 34 -2.72 -1.97 -15.60
N ARG A 35 -3.05 -3.26 -15.48
CA ARG A 35 -4.34 -3.81 -15.92
C ARG A 35 -5.47 -3.40 -14.98
N GLU A 36 -5.31 -3.66 -13.68
CA GLU A 36 -6.32 -3.36 -12.67
C GLU A 36 -5.67 -2.98 -11.33
N ARG A 37 -5.87 -1.72 -10.92
CA ARG A 37 -5.36 -1.18 -9.65
C ARG A 37 -6.50 -0.83 -8.71
N ILE A 38 -6.28 -1.10 -7.41
CA ILE A 38 -7.16 -0.64 -6.35
C ILE A 38 -7.00 0.89 -6.22
N ALA A 39 -8.08 1.65 -6.42
CA ALA A 39 -8.03 3.09 -6.24
C ALA A 39 -7.60 3.46 -4.81
N GLY A 40 -6.55 4.28 -4.69
CA GLY A 40 -5.95 4.65 -3.41
C GLY A 40 -4.88 3.70 -2.88
N SER A 41 -4.59 2.57 -3.56
CA SER A 41 -3.42 1.75 -3.23
C SER A 41 -2.14 2.34 -3.79
N ILE A 42 -1.02 2.10 -3.13
CA ILE A 42 0.33 2.38 -3.62
C ILE A 42 0.93 1.10 -4.18
N HIS A 43 1.60 1.18 -5.32
CA HIS A 43 2.26 0.03 -5.92
C HIS A 43 3.72 -0.03 -5.45
N ILE A 44 4.06 -1.07 -4.70
CA ILE A 44 5.44 -1.32 -4.24
C ILE A 44 5.75 -2.79 -4.49
N PRO A 45 6.46 -3.14 -5.57
CA PRO A 45 6.80 -4.52 -5.88
C PRO A 45 7.43 -5.23 -4.68
N VAL A 46 7.06 -6.50 -4.43
CA VAL A 46 7.58 -7.27 -3.28
C VAL A 46 9.10 -7.34 -3.25
N GLU A 47 9.76 -7.33 -4.41
CA GLU A 47 11.22 -7.30 -4.53
C GLU A 47 11.86 -6.03 -3.95
N SER A 48 11.14 -4.90 -3.97
CA SER A 48 11.63 -3.60 -3.51
C SER A 48 10.99 -3.15 -2.20
N VAL A 49 9.92 -3.82 -1.75
CA VAL A 49 9.12 -3.40 -0.59
C VAL A 49 9.93 -3.23 0.69
N GLU A 50 10.87 -4.13 0.97
CA GLU A 50 11.70 -4.06 2.18
C GLU A 50 12.63 -2.85 2.16
N SER A 51 13.17 -2.52 0.98
CA SER A 51 14.06 -1.36 0.79
C SER A 51 13.27 -0.06 0.78
N ASP A 52 12.14 -0.04 0.09
CA ASP A 52 11.28 1.13 -0.07
C ASP A 52 10.58 1.53 1.22
N ILE A 53 10.09 0.57 2.01
CA ILE A 53 9.46 0.86 3.30
C ILE A 53 10.48 1.31 4.36
N SER A 54 11.75 0.98 4.16
CA SER A 54 12.86 1.44 5.01
C SER A 54 13.36 2.84 4.64
N LEU A 55 12.86 3.43 3.54
CA LEU A 55 13.19 4.80 3.18
C LEU A 55 12.61 5.79 4.18
N ASP A 56 13.24 6.95 4.26
CA ASP A 56 12.74 8.04 5.08
C ASP A 56 11.36 8.49 4.58
N ALA A 57 10.51 9.01 5.48
CA ALA A 57 9.13 9.34 5.15
C ALA A 57 9.04 10.34 3.99
N SER A 58 10.01 11.25 3.87
CA SER A 58 10.10 12.21 2.76
C SER A 58 10.45 11.54 1.42
N GLU A 59 11.41 10.61 1.43
CA GLU A 59 11.85 9.85 0.26
C GLU A 59 10.72 8.95 -0.24
N PHE A 60 10.03 8.28 0.68
CA PHE A 60 8.88 7.43 0.40
C PHE A 60 7.72 8.21 -0.24
N GLN A 61 7.37 9.37 0.33
CA GLN A 61 6.33 10.24 -0.23
C GLN A 61 6.70 10.75 -1.62
N PHE A 62 7.96 11.14 -1.83
CA PHE A 62 8.44 11.61 -3.13
C PHE A 62 8.40 10.50 -4.19
N LYS A 63 8.83 9.28 -3.82
CA LYS A 63 8.92 8.15 -4.74
C LYS A 63 7.56 7.56 -5.11
N PHE A 64 6.61 7.52 -4.17
CA PHE A 64 5.28 6.92 -4.38
C PHE A 64 4.16 7.95 -4.57
N GLY A 65 4.46 9.25 -4.50
CA GLY A 65 3.50 10.33 -4.71
C GLY A 65 2.39 10.36 -3.65
N ILE A 66 2.71 9.93 -2.42
CA ILE A 66 1.74 9.89 -1.31
C ILE A 66 1.64 11.30 -0.75
N VAL A 67 0.69 12.07 -1.28
CA VAL A 67 0.33 13.38 -0.72
C VAL A 67 -0.71 13.11 0.36
N LYS A 68 -0.36 13.40 1.62
CA LYS A 68 -1.27 13.27 2.76
C LYS A 68 -2.37 14.32 2.72
#